data_AF-A0A292SF20-F1
#
_entry.id   AF-A0A292SF20-F1
#
_cell.length_a   1.000
_cell.length_b   1.000
_cell.length_c   1.000
_cell.angle_alpha   90.00
_cell.angle_beta   90.00
_cell.angle_gamma   90.00
#
_symmetry.space_group_name_H-M   'P 1'
#
loop_
_entity.id
_entity.type
_entity.pdbx_description
1 polymer ?
#
loop_
_entity_poly.entity_id
_entity_poly.type
_entity_poly.pdbx_seq_one_letter_code
_entity_poly.pdbx_strand_id
1 'polypeptide(L)' 'MDITDWNNDEIVRLVMAKGHVTQKVLLEYLKNNAELDIPQSTFSCKIRRNGLKLAEFQQICKILGYSLKIERIEK' A
#
# COMPACT_ATOMS: atom_id res chain seq x y z
N MET A 1 -15.04 -8.42 -9.55
CA MET A 1 -14.79 -6.97 -9.58
C MET A 1 -13.34 -6.79 -10.00
N ASP A 2 -13.07 -5.97 -11.01
CA ASP A 2 -11.72 -5.74 -11.50
C ASP A 2 -10.96 -4.83 -10.53
N ILE A 3 -9.73 -5.20 -10.18
CA ILE A 3 -8.88 -4.42 -9.26
C ILE A 3 -8.41 -3.12 -9.93
N THR A 4 -8.49 -3.02 -11.27
CA THR A 4 -8.07 -1.82 -12.01
C THR A 4 -8.95 -0.61 -11.76
N ASP A 5 -10.18 -0.80 -11.28
CA ASP A 5 -11.12 0.28 -10.97
C ASP A 5 -11.00 0.76 -9.51
N TRP A 6 -10.11 0.14 -8.72
CA TRP A 6 -10.02 0.38 -7.29
C TRP A 6 -9.18 1.60 -6.97
N ASN A 7 -9.60 2.32 -5.94
CA ASN A 7 -8.83 3.40 -5.36
C ASN A 7 -7.76 2.85 -4.39
N ASN A 8 -6.83 3.69 -3.97
CA ASN A 8 -5.73 3.28 -3.09
C ASN A 8 -6.22 2.72 -1.74
N ASP A 9 -7.37 3.17 -1.22
CA ASP A 9 -7.95 2.64 0.03
C ASP A 9 -8.39 1.19 -0.12
N GLU A 10 -9.08 0.89 -1.20
CA GLU A 10 -9.54 -0.47 -1.51
C GLU A 10 -8.36 -1.41 -1.72
N ILE A 11 -7.35 -0.98 -2.49
CA ILE A 11 -6.15 -1.77 -2.76
C ILE A 11 -5.36 -2.02 -1.47
N VAL A 12 -5.08 -0.98 -0.68
CA VAL A 12 -4.30 -1.14 0.56
C VAL A 12 -5.04 -1.98 1.59
N ARG A 13 -6.37 -1.82 1.73
CA ARG A 13 -7.17 -2.68 2.62
C ARG A 13 -7.11 -4.14 2.22
N LEU A 14 -7.18 -4.46 0.93
CA LEU A 14 -7.05 -5.83 0.44
C LEU A 14 -5.68 -6.41 0.78
N VAL A 15 -4.62 -5.67 0.45
CA VAL A 15 -3.24 -6.08 0.70
C VAL A 15 -2.98 -6.29 2.20
N MET A 16 -3.49 -5.41 3.06
CA MET A 16 -3.40 -5.55 4.51
C MET A 16 -4.21 -6.74 5.04
N ALA A 17 -5.44 -6.92 4.57
CA ALA A 17 -6.31 -8.03 4.99
C ALA A 17 -5.69 -9.39 4.62
N LYS A 18 -5.13 -9.50 3.42
CA LYS A 18 -4.43 -10.70 2.95
C LYS A 18 -3.11 -10.93 3.69
N GLY A 19 -2.40 -9.87 4.07
CA GLY A 19 -1.22 -9.94 4.94
C GLY A 19 -1.53 -10.17 6.42
N HIS A 20 -2.81 -10.21 6.81
CA HIS A 20 -3.26 -10.29 8.21
C HIS A 20 -2.66 -9.18 9.11
N VAL A 21 -2.46 -7.98 8.55
CA VAL A 21 -1.89 -6.85 9.28
C VAL A 21 -2.89 -5.71 9.45
N THR A 22 -2.75 -4.98 10.56
CA THR A 22 -3.45 -3.71 10.76
C THR A 22 -2.65 -2.55 10.17
N GLN A 23 -3.29 -1.39 10.00
CA GLN A 23 -2.61 -0.21 9.47
C GLN A 23 -1.46 0.23 10.38
N LYS A 24 -1.65 0.10 11.70
CA LYS A 24 -0.62 0.40 12.70
C LYS A 24 0.60 -0.50 12.52
N VAL A 25 0.38 -1.81 12.37
CA VAL A 25 1.45 -2.79 12.18
C VAL A 25 2.19 -2.56 10.86
N LEU A 26 1.46 -2.25 9.77
CA LEU A 26 2.07 -1.90 8.50
C LEU A 26 2.99 -0.68 8.62
N LEU A 27 2.56 0.36 9.34
CA LEU A 27 3.36 1.56 9.56
C LEU A 27 4.59 1.29 10.43
N GLU A 28 4.47 0.44 11.44
CA GLU A 28 5.62 -0.03 12.23
C GLU A 28 6.63 -0.77 11.34
N TYR A 29 6.17 -1.61 10.41
CA TYR A 29 7.06 -2.26 9.45
C TYR A 29 7.71 -1.28 8.48
N LEU A 30 6.98 -0.28 7.98
CA LEU A 30 7.52 0.76 7.10
C LEU A 30 8.60 1.59 7.82
N LYS A 31 8.36 1.94 9.09
CA LYS A 31 9.34 2.64 9.93
C LYS A 31 10.60 1.82 10.14
N ASN A 32 10.46 0.52 10.42
CA ASN A 32 11.58 -0.35 10.75
C ASN A 32 12.37 -0.86 9.51
N ASN A 33 11.71 -1.04 8.36
CA ASN A 33 12.33 -1.64 7.17
C ASN A 33 12.71 -0.63 6.08
N ALA A 34 12.05 0.52 6.04
CA ALA A 34 12.21 1.50 4.96
C ALA A 34 12.58 2.91 5.48
N GLU A 35 12.87 3.04 6.78
CA GLU A 35 13.14 4.33 7.46
C GLU A 35 12.05 5.39 7.22
N LEU A 36 10.84 4.93 6.87
CA LEU A 36 9.70 5.79 6.56
C LEU A 36 8.85 5.98 7.82
N ASP A 37 9.10 7.07 8.53
CA ASP A 37 8.29 7.47 9.69
C ASP A 37 7.08 8.32 9.24
N ILE A 38 6.04 7.64 8.73
CA ILE A 38 4.80 8.29 8.30
C ILE A 38 3.77 8.22 9.44
N PRO A 39 3.24 9.37 9.91
CA PRO A 39 2.14 9.38 10.86
C PRO A 39 0.91 8.65 10.32
N GLN A 40 0.21 7.90 11.18
CA GLN A 40 -0.97 7.12 10.77
C GLN A 40 -2.07 7.99 10.13
N SER A 41 -2.31 9.19 10.67
CA SER A 41 -3.27 10.15 10.10
C SER A 41 -2.88 10.60 8.69
N THR A 42 -1.59 10.86 8.46
CA THR A 42 -1.03 11.21 7.15
C THR A 42 -1.20 10.07 6.16
N PHE A 43 -0.93 8.83 6.58
CA PHE A 43 -1.11 7.65 5.74
C PHE A 43 -2.59 7.45 5.35
N SER A 44 -3.51 7.54 6.32
CA SER A 44 -4.96 7.46 6.05
C SER A 44 -5.42 8.54 5.08
N CYS A 45 -4.99 9.79 5.27
CA CYS A 45 -5.32 10.90 4.37
C CYS A 45 -4.76 10.68 2.96
N LYS A 46 -3.52 10.20 2.85
CA LYS A 46 -2.86 9.93 1.56
C LYS A 46 -3.60 8.85 0.77
N ILE A 47 -3.93 7.75 1.43
CA ILE A 47 -4.68 6.64 0.83
C ILE A 47 -6.06 7.11 0.35
N ARG A 48 -6.82 7.78 1.22
CA ARG A 48 -8.16 8.27 0.88
C ARG A 48 -8.17 9.24 -0.30
N ARG A 49 -7.10 10.04 -0.47
CA ARG A 49 -6.95 11.02 -1.55
C ARG A 49 -6.31 10.46 -2.82
N ASN A 50 -6.14 9.15 -2.94
CA ASN A 50 -5.41 8.52 -4.05
C ASN A 50 -3.97 9.04 -4.23
N GLY A 51 -3.34 9.49 -3.15
CA GLY A 51 -2.00 10.10 -3.17
C GLY A 51 -0.85 9.13 -2.89
N LEU A 52 -1.09 7.82 -2.86
CA LEU A 52 -0.05 6.81 -2.66
C LEU A 52 0.77 6.68 -3.94
N LYS A 53 2.08 6.91 -3.85
CA LYS A 53 2.98 6.76 -5.00
C LYS A 53 3.24 5.29 -5.27
N LEU A 54 3.52 4.95 -6.54
CA LEU A 54 3.89 3.59 -6.94
C LEU A 54 5.06 3.04 -6.09
N ALA A 55 6.09 3.84 -5.83
CA ALA A 55 7.24 3.42 -5.02
C ALA A 55 6.85 3.06 -3.57
N GLU A 56 5.92 3.81 -2.97
CA GLU A 56 5.42 3.53 -1.62
C GLU A 56 4.60 2.24 -1.61
N PHE A 57 3.75 2.05 -2.63
CA PHE A 57 2.99 0.82 -2.79
C PHE A 57 3.89 -0.40 -3.00
N GLN A 58 4.97 -0.25 -3.78
CA GLN A 58 5.98 -1.30 -3.97
C GLN A 58 6.65 -1.72 -2.67
N GLN A 59 6.98 -0.76 -1.80
CA GLN A 59 7.54 -1.06 -0.48
C GLN A 59 6.54 -1.79 0.41
N ILE A 60 5.28 -1.35 0.43
CA ILE A 60 4.20 -2.02 1.18
C ILE A 60 4.06 -3.48 0.72
N CYS A 61 3.98 -3.70 -0.60
CA CYS A 61 3.90 -5.05 -1.15
C CYS A 61 5.12 -5.90 -0.78
N LYS A 62 6.34 -5.36 -0.88
CA LYS A 62 7.57 -6.07 -0.52
C LYS A 62 7.58 -6.49 0.96
N ILE A 63 7.20 -5.59 1.87
CA ILE A 63 7.12 -5.88 3.32
C ILE A 63 6.12 -7.00 3.60
N LEU A 64 5.00 -7.00 2.89
CA LEU A 64 3.94 -7.99 3.08
C LEU A 64 4.14 -9.27 2.25
N GLY A 65 5.30 -9.43 1.59
CA GLY A 65 5.67 -10.64 0.85
C GLY A 65 5.00 -10.78 -0.53
N TYR A 66 4.48 -9.69 -1.10
CA TYR A 66 3.93 -9.67 -2.45
C TYR A 66 4.98 -9.33 -3.50
N SER A 67 4.90 -10.01 -4.64
CA SER A 67 5.60 -9.64 -5.87
C SER A 67 4.67 -8.82 -6.76
N LEU A 68 5.08 -7.61 -7.12
CA LEU A 68 4.34 -6.76 -8.04
C LEU A 68 4.86 -6.96 -9.46
N LYS A 69 3.94 -7.21 -10.39
CA LYS A 69 4.22 -7.20 -11.82
C LYS A 69 3.59 -5.95 -12.43
N ILE A 70 4.41 -5.10 -13.06
CA ILE A 70 3.93 -3.95 -13.81
C ILE A 70 3.72 -4.40 -15.25
N GLU A 71 2.50 -4.32 -15.73
CA GLU A 71 2.16 -4.62 -17.11
C GLU A 71 1.82 -3.33 -17.84
N ARG A 72 2.43 -3.13 -19.01
CA ARG A 72 2.11 -1.99 -19.86
C ARG A 72 0.87 -2.36 -20.66
N ILE A 73 -0.24 -1.66 -20.41
CA ILE A 73 -1.42 -1.76 -21.26
C ILE A 73 -1.19 -0.81 -22.43
N GLU A 74 -0.94 -1.35 -23.61
CA GLU A 74 -1.06 -0.59 -24.85
C GLU A 74 -2.55 -0.35 -25.09
N LYS A 75 -2.97 0.92 -25.05
CA LYS A 75 -4.32 1.35 -25.39
C LYS A 75 -4.36 1.82 -26.84
#